data_AF-A0A7K0RA31-F1
#
_entry.id   AF-A0A7K0RA31-F1
#
_cell.length_a   1.000
_cell.length_b   1.000
_cell.length_c   1.000
_cell.angle_alpha   90.00
_cell.angle_beta   90.00
_cell.angle_gamma   90.00
#
_symmetry.space_group_name_H-M   'P 1'
#
loop_
_entity.id
_entity.type
_entity.pdbx_description
1 polymer ?
#
loop_
_entity_poly.entity_id
_entity_poly.type
_entity_poly.pdbx_seq_one_letter_code
_entity_poly.pdbx_strand_id
1 'polypeptide(L)'
;MLFDLRGRGRRRTVQVIYASLAILMGGGLVLFGIGGATSGGLFDALGGGGGGGNVADVYQKRIEQYQARVAAAPSDAAAWAALTRAQAQEAAATGYQQGTGTYSAAGIRQLQAASRSWERYLAVAPAKPDADLANLMTTAYRDGLNDPKKAARALEIVIAQKGATSALYAQLSILAYLAGDSRQSTLAEQRAADLAPKDRKKLVKAQLAAQRASIDQQRAQLQQQQGAPSQGLGG
;
A
#
# COMPACT_ATOMS: atom_id res chain seq x y z
N MET A 1 17.53 -30.75 -0.59
CA MET A 1 17.62 -31.28 -1.96
C MET A 1 18.76 -30.57 -2.66
N LEU A 2 19.90 -31.25 -2.79
CA LEU A 2 21.14 -30.69 -3.31
C LEU A 2 21.04 -30.67 -4.85
N PHE A 3 20.78 -29.51 -5.43
CA PHE A 3 20.68 -29.36 -6.88
C PHE A 3 22.08 -29.51 -7.49
N ASP A 4 22.31 -30.65 -8.15
CA ASP A 4 23.50 -30.93 -8.95
C ASP A 4 23.58 -29.96 -10.14
N LEU A 5 24.66 -29.18 -10.20
CA LEU A 5 24.92 -28.12 -11.19
C LEU A 5 26.15 -28.44 -12.06
N ARG A 6 26.39 -29.72 -12.39
CA ARG A 6 27.55 -30.16 -13.19
C ARG A 6 27.42 -30.04 -14.71
N GLY A 7 26.41 -29.35 -15.26
CA GLY A 7 26.29 -29.08 -16.71
C GLY A 7 26.87 -27.73 -17.13
N ARG A 8 27.90 -27.72 -17.99
CA ARG A 8 28.68 -26.54 -18.45
C ARG A 8 27.85 -25.41 -19.10
N GLY A 9 26.60 -25.67 -19.49
CA GLY A 9 25.66 -24.67 -20.05
C GLY A 9 24.62 -24.09 -19.08
N ARG A 10 24.26 -24.78 -17.98
CA ARG A 10 23.18 -24.35 -17.07
C ARG A 10 23.57 -23.16 -16.19
N ARG A 11 24.87 -22.94 -15.95
CA ARG A 11 25.34 -21.78 -15.18
C ARG A 11 24.97 -20.46 -15.84
N ARG A 12 25.09 -20.35 -17.18
CA ARG A 12 24.71 -19.14 -17.91
C ARG A 12 23.20 -18.90 -17.91
N THR A 13 22.39 -19.93 -18.11
CA THR A 13 20.92 -19.80 -18.08
C THR A 13 20.42 -19.37 -16.71
N VAL A 14 20.95 -19.96 -15.65
CA VAL A 14 20.60 -19.60 -14.27
C VAL A 14 21.06 -18.17 -13.95
N GLN A 15 22.24 -17.76 -14.42
CA GLN A 15 22.76 -16.41 -14.23
C GLN A 15 21.93 -15.35 -15.01
N VAL A 16 21.41 -15.69 -16.20
CA VAL A 16 20.48 -14.84 -16.96
C VAL A 16 19.13 -14.74 -16.26
N ILE A 17 18.63 -15.84 -15.66
CA ILE A 17 17.38 -15.82 -14.89
C ILE A 17 17.53 -14.96 -13.64
N TYR A 18 18.62 -15.09 -12.89
CA TYR A 18 18.85 -14.26 -11.71
C TYR A 18 19.17 -12.81 -12.05
N ALA A 19 19.89 -12.53 -13.15
CA ALA A 19 20.11 -11.17 -13.62
C ALA A 19 18.81 -10.52 -14.10
N SER A 20 17.95 -11.26 -14.79
CA SER A 20 16.62 -10.76 -15.16
C SER A 20 15.69 -10.63 -13.96
N LEU A 21 15.76 -11.51 -12.96
CA LEU A 21 15.08 -11.33 -11.67
C LEU A 21 15.58 -10.10 -10.91
N ALA A 22 16.89 -9.85 -10.91
CA ALA A 22 17.50 -8.68 -10.27
C ALA A 22 17.11 -7.38 -10.99
N ILE A 23 16.98 -7.41 -12.31
CA ILE A 23 16.46 -6.29 -13.11
C ILE A 23 14.94 -6.15 -12.94
N LEU A 24 14.19 -7.22 -12.67
CA LEU A 24 12.76 -7.14 -12.37
C LEU A 24 12.50 -6.60 -10.95
N MET A 25 13.34 -6.99 -9.98
CA MET A 25 13.29 -6.49 -8.60
C MET A 25 13.83 -5.07 -8.47
N GLY A 26 14.90 -4.71 -9.21
CA GLY A 26 15.48 -3.36 -9.21
C GLY A 26 14.86 -2.40 -10.22
N GLY A 27 14.46 -2.89 -11.38
CA GLY A 27 13.89 -2.09 -12.48
C GLY A 27 12.41 -1.76 -12.32
N GLY A 28 11.70 -2.44 -11.41
CA GLY A 28 10.35 -2.05 -11.00
C GLY A 28 10.31 -0.70 -10.27
N LEU A 29 11.43 -0.27 -9.68
CA LEU A 29 11.52 1.00 -8.93
C LEU A 29 12.05 2.18 -9.75
N VAL A 30 12.79 1.91 -10.84
CA VAL A 30 13.51 2.96 -11.60
C VAL A 30 12.80 3.35 -12.90
N LEU A 31 12.01 2.44 -13.50
CA LEU A 31 11.28 2.70 -14.76
C LEU A 31 9.81 3.09 -14.55
N PHE A 32 9.31 2.92 -13.34
CA PHE A 32 8.08 3.54 -12.85
C PHE A 32 8.54 4.77 -12.10
N GLY A 33 8.34 5.96 -12.65
CA GLY A 33 8.82 7.24 -12.11
C GLY A 33 8.23 7.60 -10.73
N ILE A 34 8.56 6.81 -9.71
CA ILE A 34 8.56 7.15 -8.29
C ILE A 34 10.05 7.25 -7.90
N GLY A 35 10.78 8.04 -8.69
CA GLY A 35 12.16 8.41 -8.41
C GLY A 35 12.19 9.90 -8.12
N GLY A 36 12.44 10.26 -6.86
CA GLY A 36 13.06 11.53 -6.52
C GLY A 36 12.17 12.76 -6.53
N ALA A 37 11.14 12.82 -5.68
CA ALA A 37 10.68 14.08 -5.10
C ALA A 37 9.95 13.80 -3.79
N THR A 38 10.38 14.46 -2.72
CA THR A 38 9.76 14.54 -1.39
C THR A 38 9.81 13.30 -0.49
N SER A 39 11.03 12.86 -0.14
CA SER A 39 11.27 12.23 1.18
C SER A 39 12.46 12.87 1.91
N GLY A 40 12.66 14.18 1.68
CA GLY A 40 13.76 14.97 2.25
C GLY A 40 13.42 16.43 2.52
N GLY A 41 12.14 16.80 2.65
CA GLY A 41 11.72 18.20 2.89
C GLY A 41 11.12 18.47 4.27
N LEU A 42 10.70 17.42 4.99
CA LEU A 42 10.11 17.53 6.34
C LEU A 42 10.93 16.78 7.39
N PHE A 43 11.66 15.73 7.01
CA PHE A 43 12.56 15.00 7.91
C PHE A 43 13.85 15.77 8.22
N ASP A 44 14.36 16.57 7.27
CA ASP A 44 15.57 17.38 7.47
C ASP A 44 15.27 18.69 8.23
N ALA A 45 14.08 19.26 8.04
CA ALA A 45 13.60 20.43 8.78
C ALA A 45 13.24 20.15 10.26
N LEU A 46 13.11 18.87 10.64
CA LEU A 46 12.90 18.42 12.03
C LEU A 46 14.17 17.82 12.65
N GLY A 47 15.21 17.54 11.84
CA GLY A 47 16.48 16.96 12.30
C GLY A 47 17.59 18.00 12.54
N GLY A 48 17.48 19.19 11.95
CA GLY A 48 18.53 20.22 11.98
C GLY A 48 18.17 21.46 12.82
N GLY A 49 17.88 21.28 14.10
CA GLY A 49 17.67 22.41 15.02
C GLY A 49 17.29 21.96 16.43
N GLY A 50 18.17 22.22 17.40
CA GLY A 50 18.13 21.63 18.74
C GLY A 50 16.83 21.86 19.51
N GLY A 51 16.31 20.76 20.07
CA GLY A 51 15.20 20.72 21.00
C GLY A 51 14.77 19.27 21.20
N GLY A 52 15.31 18.59 22.22
CA GLY A 52 15.00 17.20 22.55
C GLY A 52 13.57 16.99 23.03
N GLY A 53 12.59 17.08 22.13
CA GLY A 53 11.23 16.61 22.33
C GLY A 53 11.04 15.27 21.62
N ASN A 54 10.41 14.29 22.26
CA ASN A 54 10.16 13.02 21.62
C ASN A 54 9.30 13.25 20.36
N VAL A 55 9.71 12.68 19.24
CA VAL A 55 8.97 12.76 17.97
C VAL A 55 7.51 12.32 18.15
N ALA A 56 7.26 11.33 19.01
CA ALA A 56 5.93 10.89 19.40
C ALA A 56 5.08 12.01 20.04
N ASP A 57 5.67 12.79 20.96
CA ASP A 57 4.97 13.88 21.65
C ASP A 57 4.52 14.98 20.68
N VAL A 58 5.29 15.23 19.62
CA VAL A 58 4.95 16.23 18.58
C VAL A 58 3.72 15.78 17.79
N TYR A 59 3.67 14.51 17.38
CA TYR A 59 2.51 13.96 16.67
C TYR A 59 1.28 13.92 17.57
N GLN A 60 1.43 13.47 18.82
CA GLN A 60 0.34 13.37 19.76
C GLN A 60 -0.31 14.74 20.02
N LYS A 61 0.47 15.80 20.25
CA LYS A 61 -0.05 17.16 20.41
C LYS A 61 -0.84 17.64 19.19
N ARG A 62 -0.36 17.35 17.97
CA ARG A 62 -1.08 17.71 16.73
C ARG A 62 -2.41 16.95 16.63
N ILE A 63 -2.41 15.67 17.00
CA ILE A 63 -3.62 14.84 16.97
C ILE A 63 -4.65 15.37 17.97
N GLU A 64 -4.25 15.66 19.20
CA GLU A 64 -5.13 16.23 20.23
C GLU A 64 -5.72 17.56 19.78
N GLN A 65 -4.91 18.44 19.17
CA GLN A 65 -5.37 19.70 18.60
C GLN A 65 -6.45 19.49 17.52
N TYR A 66 -6.20 18.58 16.57
CA TYR A 66 -7.18 18.31 15.51
C TYR A 66 -8.41 17.58 16.03
N GLN A 67 -8.29 16.72 17.05
CA GLN A 67 -9.43 16.11 17.74
C GLN A 67 -10.34 17.16 18.37
N ALA A 68 -9.77 18.14 19.08
CA ALA A 68 -10.54 19.25 19.63
C ALA A 68 -11.25 20.05 18.52
N ARG A 69 -10.57 20.28 17.38
CA ARG A 69 -11.15 21.02 16.25
C ARG A 69 -12.32 20.27 15.60
N VAL A 70 -12.19 18.97 15.35
CA VAL A 70 -13.31 18.18 14.77
C VAL A 70 -14.45 17.97 15.76
N ALA A 71 -14.18 18.02 17.07
CA ALA A 71 -15.23 18.02 18.10
C ALA A 71 -16.02 19.34 18.10
N ALA A 72 -15.32 20.48 17.98
CA ALA A 72 -15.95 21.80 17.92
C ALA A 72 -16.66 22.06 16.59
N ALA A 73 -16.13 21.54 15.47
CA ALA A 73 -16.68 21.71 14.14
C ALA A 73 -16.72 20.36 13.38
N PRO A 74 -17.73 19.49 13.65
CA PRO A 74 -17.80 18.16 13.04
C PRO A 74 -18.01 18.16 11.52
N SER A 75 -18.45 19.29 10.94
CA SER A 75 -18.60 19.48 9.49
C SER A 75 -17.36 20.09 8.82
N ASP A 76 -16.28 20.36 9.56
CA ASP A 76 -15.04 20.89 8.98
C ASP A 76 -14.24 19.75 8.30
N ALA A 77 -14.42 19.61 6.98
CA ALA A 77 -13.70 18.63 6.19
C ALA A 77 -12.17 18.80 6.28
N ALA A 78 -11.67 20.04 6.37
CA ALA A 78 -10.23 20.28 6.45
C ALA A 78 -9.66 19.80 7.80
N ALA A 79 -10.42 19.98 8.89
CA ALA A 79 -10.05 19.45 10.20
C ALA A 79 -9.99 17.92 10.21
N TRP A 80 -10.98 17.23 9.61
CA TRP A 80 -10.95 15.78 9.49
C TRP A 80 -9.79 15.28 8.62
N ALA A 81 -9.53 15.94 7.49
CA ALA A 81 -8.39 15.61 6.64
C ALA A 81 -7.05 15.76 7.37
N ALA A 82 -6.90 16.84 8.15
CA ALA A 82 -5.69 17.09 8.94
C ALA A 82 -5.52 16.05 10.06
N LEU A 83 -6.61 15.68 10.74
CA LEU A 83 -6.59 14.63 11.75
C LEU A 83 -6.18 13.28 11.15
N THR A 84 -6.82 12.85 10.05
CA THR A 84 -6.47 11.61 9.34
C THR A 84 -4.99 11.58 8.97
N ARG A 85 -4.48 12.68 8.39
CA ARG A 85 -3.07 12.78 7.99
C ARG A 85 -2.13 12.65 9.18
N ALA A 86 -2.40 13.37 10.26
CA ALA A 86 -1.56 13.32 11.46
C ALA A 86 -1.51 11.91 12.07
N GLN A 87 -2.66 11.23 12.14
CA GLN A 87 -2.74 9.86 12.64
C GLN A 87 -1.96 8.87 11.75
N ALA A 88 -2.15 8.92 10.44
CA ALA A 88 -1.44 8.05 9.52
C ALA A 88 0.09 8.29 9.52
N GLN A 89 0.51 9.56 9.65
CA GLN A 89 1.93 9.92 9.74
C GLN A 89 2.57 9.45 11.04
N GLU A 90 1.88 9.60 12.17
CA GLU A 90 2.37 9.06 13.44
C GLU A 90 2.56 7.54 13.36
N ALA A 91 1.56 6.83 12.83
CA ALA A 91 1.65 5.40 12.66
C ALA A 91 2.89 4.98 11.84
N ALA A 92 3.20 5.72 10.78
CA ALA A 92 4.38 5.46 9.94
C ALA A 92 5.70 5.85 10.64
N ALA A 93 5.70 6.92 11.45
CA ALA A 93 6.92 7.43 12.08
C ALA A 93 7.32 6.66 13.35
N THR A 94 6.35 6.29 14.19
CA THR A 94 6.60 5.65 15.50
C THR A 94 6.13 4.20 15.54
N GLY A 95 5.13 3.87 14.71
CA GLY A 95 4.50 2.56 14.70
C GLY A 95 5.12 1.57 13.72
N TYR A 96 5.84 2.03 12.69
CA TYR A 96 6.42 1.18 11.65
C TYR A 96 7.79 0.62 12.06
N GLN A 97 7.91 -0.70 12.07
CA GLN A 97 9.12 -1.40 12.45
C GLN A 97 9.92 -1.74 11.19
N GLN A 98 10.95 -0.94 10.89
CA GLN A 98 11.77 -1.15 9.69
C GLN A 98 12.43 -2.54 9.64
N GLY A 99 12.78 -3.10 10.81
CA GLY A 99 13.42 -4.42 10.88
C GLY A 99 12.53 -5.58 10.41
N THR A 100 11.22 -5.46 10.57
CA THR A 100 10.24 -6.48 10.14
C THR A 100 9.42 -6.05 8.92
N GLY A 101 9.48 -4.77 8.55
CA GLY A 101 8.68 -4.19 7.49
C GLY A 101 7.18 -4.09 7.84
N THR A 102 6.82 -4.18 9.12
CA THR A 102 5.42 -4.24 9.59
C THR A 102 5.11 -3.14 10.59
N TYR A 103 3.82 -2.85 10.76
CA TYR A 103 3.36 -1.97 11.83
C TYR A 103 3.26 -2.74 13.15
N SER A 104 3.72 -2.11 14.23
CA SER A 104 3.45 -2.54 15.60
C SER A 104 1.96 -2.42 15.94
N ALA A 105 1.52 -3.05 17.04
CA ALA A 105 0.14 -2.95 17.50
C ALA A 105 -0.31 -1.49 17.76
N ALA A 106 0.60 -0.64 18.26
CA ALA A 106 0.33 0.79 18.44
C ALA A 106 0.15 1.51 17.09
N GLY A 107 1.03 1.22 16.12
CA GLY A 107 0.90 1.73 14.75
C GLY A 107 -0.43 1.32 14.11
N ILE A 108 -0.83 0.06 14.24
CA ILE A 108 -2.12 -0.44 13.74
C ILE A 108 -3.30 0.29 14.39
N ARG A 109 -3.31 0.47 15.72
CA ARG A 109 -4.36 1.25 16.40
C ARG A 109 -4.45 2.66 15.86
N GLN A 110 -3.32 3.26 15.54
CA GLN A 110 -3.28 4.60 14.99
C GLN A 110 -3.75 4.67 13.54
N LEU A 111 -3.43 3.67 12.71
CA LEU A 111 -4.02 3.53 11.37
C LEU A 111 -5.53 3.29 11.43
N GLN A 112 -6.03 2.54 12.41
CA GLN A 112 -7.47 2.38 12.61
C GLN A 112 -8.14 3.71 13.01
N ALA A 113 -7.47 4.53 13.82
CA ALA A 113 -7.94 5.88 14.13
C ALA A 113 -7.97 6.75 12.86
N ALA A 114 -6.91 6.72 12.05
CA ALA A 114 -6.86 7.39 10.75
C ALA A 114 -8.00 6.94 9.83
N SER A 115 -8.30 5.64 9.78
CA SER A 115 -9.43 5.10 9.01
C SER A 115 -10.76 5.68 9.46
N ARG A 116 -11.01 5.81 10.77
CA ARG A 116 -12.27 6.39 11.27
C ARG A 116 -12.38 7.87 10.91
N SER A 117 -11.30 8.62 11.08
CA SER A 117 -11.25 10.04 10.71
C SER A 117 -11.42 10.24 9.19
N TRP A 118 -10.85 9.35 8.38
CA TRP A 118 -11.01 9.35 6.92
C TRP A 118 -12.45 9.11 6.50
N GLU A 119 -13.13 8.15 7.13
CA GLU A 119 -14.55 7.89 6.86
C GLU A 119 -15.42 9.09 7.24
N ARG A 120 -15.11 9.79 8.34
CA ARG A 120 -15.77 11.05 8.70
C ARG A 120 -15.50 12.16 7.69
N TYR A 121 -14.25 12.31 7.25
CA TYR A 121 -13.89 13.25 6.19
C TYR A 121 -14.73 13.01 4.92
N LEU A 122 -14.84 11.76 4.47
CA LEU A 122 -15.65 11.42 3.30
C LEU A 122 -17.15 11.64 3.52
N ALA A 123 -17.65 11.41 4.75
CA ALA A 123 -19.05 11.63 5.10
C ALA A 123 -19.46 13.11 5.11
N VAL A 124 -18.50 14.03 5.29
CA VAL A 124 -18.71 15.48 5.13
C VAL A 124 -18.83 15.87 3.64
N ALA A 125 -18.65 14.92 2.72
CA ALA A 125 -18.80 15.10 1.28
C ALA A 125 -18.01 16.31 0.73
N PRO A 126 -16.69 16.35 0.91
CA PRO A 126 -15.86 17.44 0.41
C PRO A 126 -16.01 17.54 -1.11
N ALA A 127 -16.24 18.78 -1.60
CA ALA A 127 -16.43 19.02 -3.03
C ALA A 127 -15.27 18.49 -3.89
N LYS A 128 -14.05 18.54 -3.36
CA LYS A 128 -12.86 17.95 -3.96
C LYS A 128 -12.09 17.15 -2.91
N PRO A 129 -12.26 15.82 -2.86
CA PRO A 129 -11.48 14.97 -1.97
C PRO A 129 -9.97 15.13 -2.22
N ASP A 130 -9.19 15.18 -1.14
CA ASP A 130 -7.74 15.31 -1.20
C ASP A 130 -7.11 14.00 -1.73
N ALA A 131 -6.50 14.08 -2.91
CA ALA A 131 -5.91 12.94 -3.59
C ALA A 131 -4.65 12.41 -2.90
N ASP A 132 -3.87 13.29 -2.26
CA ASP A 132 -2.68 12.88 -1.53
C ASP A 132 -3.06 12.17 -0.24
N LEU A 133 -4.10 12.66 0.44
CA LEU A 133 -4.68 11.97 1.58
C LEU A 133 -5.28 10.61 1.19
N ALA A 134 -6.00 10.53 0.06
CA ALA A 134 -6.53 9.27 -0.44
C ALA A 134 -5.41 8.28 -0.81
N ASN A 135 -4.30 8.76 -1.38
CA ASN A 135 -3.14 7.91 -1.68
C ASN A 135 -2.46 7.42 -0.39
N LEU A 136 -2.33 8.28 0.62
CA LEU A 136 -1.85 7.89 1.95
C LEU A 136 -2.73 6.80 2.56
N MET A 137 -4.06 6.97 2.48
CA MET A 137 -5.01 5.98 3.00
C MET A 137 -5.02 4.68 2.18
N THR A 138 -4.78 4.74 0.87
CA THR A 138 -4.62 3.54 0.03
C THR A 138 -3.49 2.66 0.57
N THR A 139 -2.34 3.26 0.86
CA THR A 139 -1.18 2.58 1.46
C THR A 139 -1.48 2.09 2.87
N ALA A 140 -2.10 2.92 3.73
CA ALA A 140 -2.48 2.52 5.09
C ALA A 140 -3.41 1.30 5.11
N TYR A 141 -4.41 1.27 4.21
CA TYR A 141 -5.33 0.15 4.09
C TYR A 141 -4.66 -1.11 3.54
N ARG A 142 -3.80 -0.97 2.53
CA ARG A 142 -3.11 -2.09 1.90
C ARG A 142 -2.09 -2.72 2.84
N ASP A 143 -1.17 -1.92 3.39
CA ASP A 143 0.05 -2.41 4.02
C ASP A 143 -0.06 -2.50 5.54
N GLY A 144 -0.91 -1.68 6.15
CA GLY A 144 -1.11 -1.68 7.59
C GLY A 144 -2.35 -2.45 8.01
N LEU A 145 -3.51 -2.05 7.51
CA LEU A 145 -4.79 -2.59 7.96
C LEU A 145 -5.22 -3.88 7.24
N ASN A 146 -4.52 -4.27 6.17
CA ASN A 146 -4.85 -5.40 5.32
C ASN A 146 -6.33 -5.39 4.87
N ASP A 147 -6.83 -4.22 4.50
CA ASP A 147 -8.20 -3.97 4.02
C ASP A 147 -8.18 -3.60 2.53
N PRO A 148 -8.07 -4.58 1.62
CA PRO A 148 -7.98 -4.33 0.19
C PRO A 148 -9.22 -3.63 -0.37
N LYS A 149 -10.39 -3.81 0.26
CA LYS A 149 -11.65 -3.19 -0.17
C LYS A 149 -11.62 -1.68 0.08
N LYS A 150 -11.20 -1.25 1.27
CA LYS A 150 -11.04 0.18 1.57
C LYS A 150 -9.87 0.79 0.80
N ALA A 151 -8.78 0.03 0.60
CA ALA A 151 -7.68 0.46 -0.25
C ALA A 151 -8.14 0.74 -1.69
N ALA A 152 -8.94 -0.15 -2.29
CA ALA A 152 -9.50 0.05 -3.63
C ALA A 152 -10.34 1.33 -3.72
N ARG A 153 -11.23 1.57 -2.75
CA ARG A 153 -12.07 2.78 -2.69
C ARG A 153 -11.25 4.06 -2.55
N ALA A 154 -10.20 4.04 -1.74
CA ALA A 154 -9.30 5.19 -1.60
C ALA A 154 -8.53 5.44 -2.91
N LEU A 155 -8.08 4.39 -3.59
CA LEU A 155 -7.40 4.50 -4.88
C LEU A 155 -8.30 5.04 -5.99
N GLU A 156 -9.59 4.70 -5.99
CA GLU A 156 -10.57 5.27 -6.92
C GLU A 156 -10.65 6.80 -6.80
N ILE A 157 -10.54 7.33 -5.58
CA ILE A 157 -10.48 8.78 -5.35
C ILE A 157 -9.19 9.36 -5.95
N VAL A 158 -8.05 8.67 -5.79
CA VAL A 158 -6.79 9.10 -6.42
C VAL A 158 -6.93 9.15 -7.94
N ILE A 159 -7.50 8.12 -8.55
CA ILE A 159 -7.74 8.06 -10.01
C ILE A 159 -8.65 9.19 -10.46
N ALA A 160 -9.74 9.45 -9.73
CA ALA A 160 -10.70 10.50 -10.06
C ALA A 160 -10.08 11.90 -10.00
N GLN A 161 -9.14 12.13 -9.07
CA GLN A 161 -8.57 13.46 -8.81
C GLN A 161 -7.25 13.73 -9.54
N LYS A 162 -6.37 12.72 -9.68
CA LYS A 162 -5.06 12.87 -10.36
C LYS A 162 -5.09 12.47 -11.83
N GLY A 163 -6.13 11.77 -12.25
CA GLY A 163 -6.29 11.30 -13.62
C GLY A 163 -6.02 9.81 -13.80
N ALA A 164 -6.70 9.25 -14.79
CA ALA A 164 -6.63 7.86 -15.18
C ALA A 164 -5.27 7.51 -15.81
N THR A 165 -4.57 6.53 -15.24
CA THR A 165 -3.35 5.97 -15.82
C THR A 165 -3.42 4.44 -15.85
N SER A 166 -2.70 3.83 -16.79
CA SER A 166 -2.56 2.37 -16.86
C SER A 166 -2.09 1.78 -15.53
N ALA A 167 -1.11 2.43 -14.91
CA ALA A 167 -0.55 2.15 -13.60
C ALA A 167 -1.59 2.08 -12.47
N LEU A 168 -2.38 3.14 -12.29
CA LEU A 168 -3.35 3.21 -11.20
C LEU A 168 -4.48 2.20 -11.37
N TYR A 169 -4.92 1.96 -12.60
CA TYR A 169 -5.92 0.92 -12.87
C TYR A 169 -5.37 -0.50 -12.70
N ALA A 170 -4.10 -0.74 -13.01
CA ALA A 170 -3.44 -2.01 -12.74
C ALA A 170 -3.42 -2.29 -11.22
N GLN A 171 -3.08 -1.27 -10.41
CA GLN A 171 -3.14 -1.38 -8.96
C GLN A 171 -4.59 -1.61 -8.45
N LEU A 172 -5.58 -0.89 -9.00
CA LEU A 172 -6.99 -1.07 -8.65
C LEU A 172 -7.47 -2.49 -8.96
N SER A 173 -7.04 -3.05 -10.10
CA SER A 173 -7.35 -4.42 -10.49
C SER A 173 -6.90 -5.44 -9.44
N ILE A 174 -5.70 -5.28 -8.90
CA ILE A 174 -5.16 -6.18 -7.88
C ILE A 174 -5.85 -5.99 -6.53
N LEU A 175 -6.08 -4.74 -6.11
CA LEU A 175 -6.80 -4.47 -4.86
C LEU A 175 -8.22 -5.01 -4.89
N ALA A 176 -8.94 -4.85 -6.00
CA ALA A 176 -10.26 -5.41 -6.19
C ALA A 176 -10.25 -6.95 -6.14
N TYR A 177 -9.24 -7.60 -6.75
CA TYR A 177 -9.08 -9.05 -6.68
C TYR A 177 -8.82 -9.53 -5.25
N LEU A 178 -7.93 -8.85 -4.53
CA LEU A 178 -7.64 -9.14 -3.12
C LEU A 178 -8.90 -8.97 -2.25
N ALA A 179 -9.74 -7.99 -2.56
CA ALA A 179 -11.04 -7.77 -1.92
C ALA A 179 -12.13 -8.79 -2.30
N GLY A 180 -11.84 -9.73 -3.22
CA GLY A 180 -12.81 -10.69 -3.74
C GLY A 180 -13.76 -10.11 -4.79
N ASP A 181 -13.60 -8.85 -5.20
CA ASP A 181 -14.40 -8.22 -6.25
C ASP A 181 -13.81 -8.50 -7.63
N SER A 182 -14.11 -9.70 -8.14
CA SER A 182 -13.61 -10.15 -9.44
C SER A 182 -14.14 -9.30 -10.61
N ARG A 183 -15.35 -8.74 -10.48
CA ARG A 183 -15.96 -7.90 -11.51
C ARG A 183 -15.19 -6.58 -11.63
N GLN A 184 -15.00 -5.89 -10.50
CA GLN A 184 -14.22 -4.66 -10.48
C GLN A 184 -12.76 -4.89 -10.89
N SER A 185 -12.16 -6.01 -10.48
CA SER A 185 -10.82 -6.40 -10.89
C SER A 185 -10.68 -6.49 -12.42
N THR A 186 -11.62 -7.17 -13.08
CA THR A 186 -11.60 -7.34 -14.54
C THR A 186 -11.85 -6.02 -15.27
N LEU A 187 -12.77 -5.18 -14.78
CA LEU A 187 -13.02 -3.86 -15.35
C LEU A 187 -11.79 -2.95 -15.24
N ALA A 188 -11.12 -2.96 -14.09
CA ALA A 188 -9.90 -2.20 -13.87
C ALA A 188 -8.74 -2.71 -14.73
N GLU A 189 -8.59 -4.03 -14.91
CA GLU A 189 -7.61 -4.60 -15.84
C GLU A 189 -7.82 -4.10 -17.27
N GLN A 190 -9.07 -4.12 -17.75
CA GLN A 190 -9.38 -3.64 -19.10
C GLN A 190 -8.98 -2.17 -19.27
N ARG A 191 -9.34 -1.32 -18.30
CA ARG A 191 -8.93 0.09 -18.27
C ARG A 191 -7.41 0.25 -18.22
N ALA A 192 -6.72 -0.57 -17.43
CA ALA A 192 -5.26 -0.57 -17.35
C ALA A 192 -4.64 -0.89 -18.71
N ALA A 193 -5.13 -1.92 -19.39
CA ALA A 193 -4.67 -2.29 -20.73
C ALA A 193 -5.02 -1.24 -21.79
N ASP A 194 -6.18 -0.59 -21.69
CA ASP A 194 -6.59 0.43 -22.65
C ASP A 194 -5.79 1.72 -22.58
N LEU A 195 -5.38 2.11 -21.37
CA LEU A 195 -4.52 3.26 -21.11
C LEU A 195 -3.03 2.96 -21.35
N ALA A 196 -2.66 1.69 -21.56
CA ALA A 196 -1.29 1.31 -21.88
C ALA A 196 -0.95 1.61 -23.35
N PRO A 197 0.33 1.85 -23.68
CA PRO A 197 0.80 1.84 -25.07
C PRO A 197 0.35 0.57 -25.81
N LYS A 198 0.01 0.71 -27.11
CA LYS A 198 -0.61 -0.37 -27.92
C LYS A 198 0.20 -1.68 -27.90
N ASP A 199 1.51 -1.56 -27.95
CA ASP A 199 2.50 -2.65 -27.89
C ASP A 199 2.57 -3.32 -26.50
N ARG A 200 2.18 -2.60 -25.44
CA ARG A 200 2.23 -3.08 -24.04
C ARG A 200 0.90 -3.61 -23.52
N LYS A 201 -0.22 -3.46 -24.24
CA LYS A 201 -1.54 -3.94 -23.78
C LYS A 201 -1.54 -5.41 -23.35
N LYS A 202 -0.94 -6.28 -24.18
CA LYS A 202 -0.83 -7.73 -23.89
C LYS A 202 0.07 -7.99 -22.68
N LEU A 203 1.16 -7.24 -22.55
CA LEU A 203 2.07 -7.34 -21.42
C LEU A 203 1.38 -6.98 -20.10
N VAL A 204 0.62 -5.88 -20.06
CA VAL A 204 -0.12 -5.45 -18.86
C VAL A 204 -1.11 -6.53 -18.41
N LYS A 205 -1.90 -7.10 -19.34
CA LYS A 205 -2.84 -8.19 -19.02
C LYS A 205 -2.12 -9.42 -18.48
N ALA A 206 -1.02 -9.83 -19.13
CA ALA A 206 -0.23 -10.98 -18.70
C ALA A 206 0.37 -10.78 -17.30
N GLN A 207 0.87 -9.57 -17.00
CA GLN A 207 1.40 -9.22 -15.67
C GLN A 207 0.31 -9.30 -14.60
N LEU A 208 -0.88 -8.74 -14.84
CA LEU A 208 -1.99 -8.79 -13.89
C LEU A 208 -2.53 -10.22 -13.68
N ALA A 209 -2.57 -11.04 -14.74
CA ALA A 209 -2.91 -12.45 -14.63
C ALA A 209 -1.89 -13.23 -13.78
N ALA A 210 -0.59 -13.01 -14.01
CA ALA A 210 0.46 -13.64 -13.22
C ALA A 210 0.40 -13.25 -11.74
N GLN A 211 0.13 -11.97 -11.44
CA GLN A 211 -0.04 -11.50 -10.06
C GLN A 211 -1.24 -12.17 -9.36
N ARG A 212 -2.38 -12.31 -10.04
CA ARG A 212 -3.54 -13.01 -9.47
C ARG A 212 -3.27 -14.48 -9.21
N ALA A 213 -2.62 -15.17 -10.14
CA ALA A 213 -2.19 -16.55 -9.94
C ALA A 213 -1.26 -16.70 -8.73
N SER A 214 -0.33 -15.75 -8.52
CA SER A 214 0.53 -15.73 -7.34
C SER A 214 -0.27 -15.53 -6.05
N ILE A 215 -1.28 -14.66 -6.04
CA ILE A 215 -2.18 -14.44 -4.90
C ILE A 215 -2.94 -15.73 -4.56
N ASP A 216 -3.47 -16.44 -5.57
CA ASP A 216 -4.20 -17.69 -5.35
C ASP A 216 -3.31 -18.79 -4.81
N GLN A 217 -2.09 -18.89 -5.33
CA GLN A 217 -1.08 -19.84 -4.81
C GLN A 217 -0.74 -19.55 -3.34
N GLN A 218 -0.53 -18.28 -2.97
CA GLN A 218 -0.28 -17.90 -1.58
C GLN A 218 -1.47 -18.25 -0.67
N ARG A 219 -2.70 -17.96 -1.11
CA ARG A 219 -3.92 -18.33 -0.37
C ARG A 219 -4.05 -19.84 -0.17
N ALA A 220 -3.78 -20.62 -1.21
CA ALA A 220 -3.80 -22.08 -1.13
C ALA A 220 -2.74 -22.62 -0.15
N GLN A 221 -1.53 -22.05 -0.16
CA GLN A 221 -0.45 -22.43 0.77
C GLN A 221 -0.83 -22.14 2.23
N LEU A 222 -1.43 -20.99 2.51
CA LEU A 222 -1.89 -20.63 3.86
C LEU A 222 -3.00 -21.58 4.35
N GLN A 223 -3.92 -21.98 3.46
CA GLN A 223 -4.97 -22.95 3.79
C GLN A 223 -4.39 -24.34 4.09
N GLN A 224 -3.38 -24.79 3.34
CA GLN A 224 -2.70 -26.07 3.58
C GLN A 224 -1.94 -26.09 4.91
N GLN A 225 -1.36 -24.96 5.33
CA GLN A 225 -0.67 -24.84 6.63
C GLN A 225 -1.64 -24.82 7.82
N GLN A 226 -2.86 -24.29 7.63
CA GLN A 226 -3.89 -24.26 8.66
C GLN A 226 -4.71 -25.56 8.73
N GLY A 227 -4.75 -26.34 7.64
CA GLY A 227 -5.47 -27.61 7.55
C GLY A 227 -4.66 -28.85 7.94
N ALA A 228 -3.38 -28.71 8.32
CA ALA A 228 -2.59 -29.83 8.82
C ALA A 228 -2.98 -30.12 10.28
N PRO A 229 -3.69 -31.23 10.59
CA PRO A 229 -3.90 -31.60 11.97
C PRO A 229 -2.52 -31.84 12.59
N SER A 230 -2.24 -31.15 13.69
CA SER A 230 -1.20 -31.55 14.63
C SER A 230 -1.49 -32.99 15.04
N GLN A 231 -0.87 -33.95 14.35
CA GLN A 231 -0.75 -35.33 14.79
C GLN A 231 0.13 -35.31 16.05
N GLY A 232 -0.47 -34.86 17.14
CA GLY A 232 0.02 -35.01 18.49
C GLY A 232 -0.02 -36.49 18.81
N LEU A 233 1.17 -37.07 18.79
CA LEU A 233 1.65 -38.12 19.67
C LEU A 233 0.77 -38.30 20.92
N GLY A 234 -0.22 -39.17 20.85
CA GLY A 234 -0.83 -39.80 22.02
C GLY A 234 0.02 -41.01 22.36
N GLY A 235 0.91 -40.85 23.34
CA GLY A 235 1.53 -41.95 24.07
C GLY A 235 0.65 -42.43 25.21
#